data_AF-A0A0D0DPP9-F1
#
_entry.id   AF-A0A0D0DPP9-F1
#
_cell.length_a   1.000
_cell.length_b   1.000
_cell.length_c   1.000
_cell.angle_alpha   90.00
_cell.angle_beta   90.00
_cell.angle_gamma   90.00
#
_symmetry.space_group_name_H-M   'P 1'
#
loop_
_entity.id
_entity.type
_entity.pdbx_description
1 polymer ?
#
loop_
_entity_poly.entity_id
_entity_poly.type
_entity_poly.pdbx_seq_one_letter_code
_entity_poly.pdbx_strand_id
1 'polypeptide(L)'
;SFIKISPTVGRISPNTIQTNIKSVLFAPHADVPCPHQGVSFLVDETAMEKAVVYMSNSNHVGGLCWLHSHNIDTTLNTYQAALNIANALKNDRVHLAREIMVVGAHFFGEDHVYPLLTG
;
A
#
# COMPACT_ATOMS: atom_id res chain seq x y z
N SER A 1 -2.17 -17.35 10.44
CA SER A 1 -1.52 -17.07 9.14
C SER A 1 -1.28 -15.58 9.05
N PHE A 2 -0.10 -15.12 8.65
CA PHE A 2 0.19 -13.70 8.47
C PHE A 2 0.04 -13.36 6.99
N ILE A 3 -0.87 -12.46 6.65
CA ILE A 3 -1.04 -11.96 5.27
C ILE A 3 -0.05 -10.81 5.09
N LYS A 4 0.95 -11.02 4.23
CA LYS A 4 1.94 -10.00 3.88
C LYS A 4 1.38 -9.11 2.78
N ILE A 5 0.94 -7.92 3.14
CA ILE A 5 0.55 -6.90 2.17
C ILE A 5 1.82 -6.14 1.78
N SER A 6 2.01 -5.89 0.49
CA SER A 6 3.05 -4.97 0.03
C SER A 6 2.47 -3.56 0.06
N PRO A 7 3.05 -2.63 0.84
CA PRO A 7 2.62 -1.24 0.82
C PRO A 7 2.79 -0.68 -0.60
N THR A 8 1.84 0.12 -1.05
CA THR A 8 1.97 0.74 -2.37
C THR A 8 2.75 2.04 -2.25
N VAL A 9 3.76 2.23 -3.10
CA VAL A 9 4.51 3.50 -3.19
C VAL A 9 4.02 4.27 -4.40
N GLY A 10 3.78 5.57 -4.24
CA GLY A 10 3.30 6.41 -5.33
C GLY A 10 1.85 6.06 -5.70
N ARG A 11 1.53 6.06 -7.00
CA ARG A 11 0.16 5.83 -7.49
C ARG A 11 -0.21 4.32 -7.46
N ILE A 12 -1.14 3.93 -6.59
CA ILE A 12 -2.01 2.74 -6.62
C ILE A 12 -2.50 2.59 -8.05
N SER A 13 -1.90 1.60 -8.69
CA SER A 13 -2.26 1.17 -10.02
C SER A 13 -3.36 0.11 -9.95
N PRO A 14 -4.20 -0.01 -10.98
CA PRO A 14 -5.13 -1.13 -11.10
C PRO A 14 -4.43 -2.49 -11.01
N ASN A 15 -3.19 -2.60 -11.50
CA ASN A 15 -2.37 -3.82 -11.39
C ASN A 15 -2.04 -4.16 -9.93
N THR A 16 -1.71 -3.17 -9.09
CA THR A 16 -1.43 -3.39 -7.67
C THR A 16 -2.67 -3.91 -6.95
N ILE A 17 -3.83 -3.31 -7.22
CA ILE A 17 -5.12 -3.75 -6.68
C ILE A 17 -5.41 -5.20 -7.12
N GLN A 18 -5.28 -5.50 -8.41
CA GLN A 18 -5.52 -6.85 -8.93
C GLN A 18 -4.57 -7.89 -8.34
N THR A 19 -3.30 -7.54 -8.17
CA THR A 19 -2.29 -8.44 -7.59
C THR A 19 -2.62 -8.74 -6.14
N ASN A 20 -3.00 -7.74 -5.36
CA ASN A 20 -3.37 -7.94 -3.97
C ASN A 20 -4.68 -8.73 -3.83
N ILE A 21 -5.70 -8.43 -4.65
CA ILE A 21 -6.94 -9.24 -4.71
C ILE A 21 -6.60 -10.71 -5.02
N LYS A 22 -5.77 -10.97 -6.03
CA LYS A 22 -5.36 -12.35 -6.37
C LYS A 22 -4.60 -13.03 -5.24
N SER A 23 -3.64 -12.35 -4.64
CA SER A 23 -2.79 -12.94 -3.60
C SER A 23 -3.51 -13.14 -2.28
N VAL A 24 -4.45 -12.26 -1.93
CA VAL A 24 -5.07 -12.22 -0.60
C VAL A 24 -6.45 -12.88 -0.60
N LEU A 25 -7.22 -12.77 -1.68
CA LEU A 25 -8.56 -13.36 -1.79
C LEU A 25 -8.55 -14.67 -2.56
N PHE A 26 -7.92 -14.74 -3.73
CA PHE A 26 -8.06 -15.94 -4.56
C PHE A 26 -7.09 -17.07 -4.18
N ALA A 27 -5.82 -16.76 -3.91
CA ALA A 27 -4.82 -17.80 -3.62
C ALA A 27 -5.14 -18.64 -2.36
N PRO A 28 -5.64 -18.06 -1.25
CA PRO A 28 -6.00 -18.85 -0.06
C PRO A 28 -7.23 -19.75 -0.25
N HIS A 29 -8.07 -19.48 -1.25
CA HIS A 29 -9.32 -20.20 -1.51
C HIS A 29 -9.28 -21.04 -2.80
N ALA A 30 -8.09 -21.25 -3.39
CA ALA A 30 -7.94 -21.95 -4.66
C ALA A 30 -8.42 -23.42 -4.63
N ASP A 31 -8.34 -24.06 -3.47
CA ASP A 31 -8.67 -25.49 -3.28
C ASP A 31 -10.05 -25.74 -2.65
N VAL A 32 -10.79 -24.68 -2.30
CA VAL A 32 -12.11 -24.79 -1.66
C VAL A 32 -13.18 -24.54 -2.71
N PRO A 33 -14.18 -25.43 -2.89
CA PRO A 33 -15.30 -25.18 -3.79
C PRO A 33 -16.04 -23.95 -3.27
N CYS A 34 -15.88 -22.82 -3.95
CA CYS A 34 -16.42 -21.53 -3.55
C CYS A 34 -17.95 -21.55 -3.67
N PRO A 35 -18.74 -21.54 -2.57
CA PRO A 35 -20.12 -21.11 -2.68
C PRO A 35 -20.06 -19.61 -2.96
N HIS A 36 -20.86 -19.09 -3.90
CA HIS A 36 -20.91 -17.66 -4.19
C HIS A 36 -21.24 -16.86 -2.92
N GLN A 37 -20.21 -16.39 -2.21
CA GLN A 37 -20.32 -15.54 -1.03
C GLN A 37 -20.19 -14.10 -1.50
N GLY A 38 -21.13 -13.25 -1.10
CA GLY A 38 -21.00 -11.81 -1.32
C GLY A 38 -19.75 -11.29 -0.61
N VAL A 39 -19.10 -10.30 -1.23
CA VAL A 39 -17.88 -9.68 -0.68
C VAL A 39 -18.18 -8.22 -0.34
N SER A 40 -17.85 -7.84 0.90
CA SER A 40 -17.83 -6.43 1.31
C SER A 40 -16.40 -5.92 1.31
N PHE A 41 -16.18 -4.77 0.66
CA PHE A 41 -14.92 -4.03 0.76
C PHE A 41 -15.03 -3.01 1.89
N LEU A 42 -14.10 -3.05 2.83
CA LEU A 42 -13.97 -2.14 3.95
C LEU A 42 -12.81 -1.20 3.65
N VAL A 43 -13.04 0.11 3.67
CA VAL A 43 -12.01 1.13 3.44
C VAL A 43 -12.01 2.06 4.63
N ASP A 44 -10.84 2.27 5.21
CA ASP A 44 -10.64 3.21 6.30
C ASP A 44 -9.28 3.91 6.18
N GLU A 45 -9.11 5.02 6.88
CA GLU A 45 -7.85 5.75 6.99
C GLU A 45 -7.42 5.79 8.45
N THR A 46 -6.19 5.37 8.74
CA THR A 46 -5.63 5.48 10.10
C THR A 46 -4.45 6.42 10.12
N ALA A 47 -4.32 7.18 11.20
CA ALA A 47 -3.15 8.02 11.44
C ALA A 47 -1.88 7.16 11.50
N MET A 48 -0.79 7.67 10.93
CA MET A 48 0.53 7.05 10.93
C MET A 48 1.57 8.04 11.48
N GLU A 49 2.64 7.51 12.08
CA GLU A 49 3.80 8.30 12.43
C GLU A 49 4.41 8.94 11.17
N LYS A 50 4.71 10.24 11.24
CA LYS A 50 5.33 10.99 10.13
C LYS A 50 6.80 10.62 10.02
N ALA A 51 7.09 9.50 9.37
CA ALA A 51 8.43 9.03 9.14
C ALA A 51 8.60 8.56 7.70
N VAL A 52 9.79 8.81 7.16
CA VAL A 52 10.23 8.26 5.88
C VAL A 52 10.74 6.85 6.12
N VAL A 53 10.31 5.88 5.32
CA VAL A 53 10.71 4.47 5.46
C VAL A 53 11.41 4.01 4.18
N TYR A 54 12.53 3.31 4.33
CA TYR A 54 13.20 2.67 3.19
C TYR A 54 12.57 1.31 2.88
N MET A 55 12.10 1.13 1.65
CA MET A 55 11.50 -0.10 1.16
C MET A 55 12.51 -0.89 0.35
N SER A 56 13.24 -1.79 1.03
CA SER A 56 14.34 -2.56 0.45
C SER A 56 13.93 -3.50 -0.69
N ASN A 57 12.66 -3.92 -0.74
CA ASN A 57 12.14 -4.78 -1.82
C ASN A 57 12.08 -4.07 -3.19
N SER A 58 12.03 -2.75 -3.19
CA SER A 58 11.85 -1.91 -4.39
C SER A 58 12.93 -0.85 -4.52
N ASN A 59 13.80 -0.69 -3.52
CA ASN A 59 14.73 0.44 -3.39
C ASN A 59 14.01 1.79 -3.46
N HIS A 60 12.83 1.89 -2.85
CA HIS A 60 12.03 3.12 -2.84
C HIS A 60 11.94 3.73 -1.45
N VAL A 61 11.60 5.01 -1.42
CA VAL A 61 11.25 5.75 -0.21
C VAL A 61 9.73 5.77 -0.04
N GLY A 62 9.26 5.14 1.04
CA GLY A 62 7.87 5.17 1.51
C GLY A 62 7.63 6.20 2.61
N GLY A 63 6.39 6.30 3.07
CA GLY A 63 5.99 7.28 4.11
C GLY A 63 5.80 8.71 3.56
N LEU A 64 5.70 8.85 2.24
CA LEU A 64 5.41 10.11 1.55
C LEU A 64 3.92 10.21 1.24
N CYS A 65 3.36 11.41 1.32
CA CYS A 65 1.94 11.61 1.08
C CYS A 65 1.58 11.19 -0.35
N TRP A 66 0.54 10.37 -0.47
CA TRP A 66 -0.01 9.91 -1.74
C TRP A 66 -0.21 11.04 -2.77
N LEU A 67 -0.78 12.16 -2.33
CA LEU A 67 -1.19 13.26 -3.20
C LEU A 67 -0.02 13.92 -3.94
N HIS A 68 1.20 13.84 -3.41
CA HIS A 68 2.37 14.51 -3.99
C HIS A 68 3.55 13.58 -4.26
N SER A 69 3.52 12.33 -3.77
CA SER A 69 4.62 11.38 -3.96
C SER A 69 4.90 11.08 -5.44
N HIS A 70 3.87 11.15 -6.29
CA HIS A 70 4.01 10.96 -7.73
C HIS A 70 4.71 12.12 -8.46
N ASN A 71 4.94 13.25 -7.81
CA ASN A 71 5.63 14.41 -8.39
C ASN A 71 7.16 14.31 -8.29
N ILE A 72 7.67 13.28 -7.62
CA ILE A 72 9.11 13.08 -7.42
C ILE A 72 9.50 11.64 -7.70
N ASP A 73 10.76 11.44 -8.12
CA ASP A 73 11.35 10.11 -8.13
C ASP A 73 11.67 9.70 -6.69
N THR A 74 11.07 8.60 -6.25
CA THR A 74 11.23 8.04 -4.89
C THR A 74 12.26 6.92 -4.85
N THR A 75 12.90 6.61 -5.97
CA THR A 75 13.94 5.58 -6.07
C THR A 75 15.20 6.02 -5.34
N LEU A 76 15.71 5.19 -4.43
CA LEU A 76 16.91 5.44 -3.63
C LEU A 76 18.11 4.62 -4.14
N ASN A 77 18.57 4.94 -5.35
CA ASN A 77 19.67 4.23 -6.01
C ASN A 77 21.04 4.92 -5.88
N THR A 78 21.05 6.21 -5.52
CA THR A 78 22.25 7.04 -5.47
C THR A 78 22.15 8.05 -4.33
N TYR A 79 23.30 8.57 -3.90
CA TYR A 79 23.35 9.68 -2.95
C TYR A 79 22.61 10.92 -3.46
N GLN A 80 22.72 11.21 -4.77
CA GLN A 80 22.00 12.33 -5.38
C GLN A 80 20.48 12.15 -5.32
N ALA A 81 19.98 10.93 -5.50
CA ALA A 81 18.56 10.65 -5.34
C ALA A 81 18.08 10.91 -3.90
N ALA A 82 18.87 10.52 -2.89
CA ALA A 82 18.59 10.82 -1.49
C ALA A 82 18.51 12.34 -1.24
N LEU A 83 19.45 13.11 -1.79
CA LEU A 83 19.44 14.58 -1.70
C LEU A 83 18.21 15.19 -2.41
N ASN A 84 17.81 14.65 -3.57
CA ASN A 84 16.65 15.14 -4.30
C ASN A 84 15.36 14.95 -3.49
N ILE A 85 15.19 13.80 -2.84
CA ILE A 85 14.05 13.51 -1.97
C ILE A 85 14.05 14.43 -0.74
N ALA A 86 15.21 14.60 -0.08
CA ALA A 86 15.35 15.51 1.06
C ALA A 86 15.02 16.96 0.69
N ASN A 87 15.48 17.42 -0.48
CA ASN A 87 15.17 18.76 -0.99
C ASN A 87 13.69 18.90 -1.39
N ALA A 88 13.06 17.84 -1.89
CA ALA A 88 11.63 17.85 -2.18
C ALA A 88 10.78 17.99 -0.91
N LEU A 89 11.16 17.29 0.17
CA LEU A 89 10.56 17.47 1.49
C LEU A 89 10.79 18.88 2.05
N LYS A 90 12.01 19.40 1.93
CA LYS A 90 12.37 20.74 2.42
C LYS A 90 11.63 21.87 1.71
N ASN A 91 11.34 21.69 0.41
CA ASN A 91 10.70 22.71 -0.43
C ASN A 91 9.19 22.48 -0.59
N ASP A 92 8.56 21.67 0.29
CA ASP A 92 7.14 21.34 0.25
C ASP A 92 6.63 20.82 -1.11
N ARG A 93 7.50 20.16 -1.88
CA ARG A 93 7.11 19.47 -3.13
C ARG A 93 6.51 18.10 -2.87
N VAL A 94 6.78 17.53 -1.69
CA VAL A 94 6.17 16.32 -1.16
C VAL A 94 6.09 16.45 0.36
N HIS A 95 5.09 15.83 0.99
CA HIS A 95 4.97 15.80 2.45
C HIS A 95 5.16 14.38 2.98
N LEU A 96 5.37 14.27 4.29
CA LEU A 96 5.23 13.00 4.98
C LEU A 96 3.75 12.60 5.03
N ALA A 97 3.47 11.32 4.78
CA ALA A 97 2.14 10.76 4.96
C ALA A 97 1.71 10.94 6.42
N ARG A 98 0.46 11.36 6.62
CA ARG A 98 -0.18 11.49 7.95
C ARG A 98 -1.16 10.38 8.22
N GLU A 99 -1.76 9.88 7.16
CA GLU A 99 -2.77 8.85 7.13
C GLU A 99 -2.31 7.78 6.15
N ILE A 100 -2.65 6.54 6.46
CA ILE A 100 -2.50 5.39 5.56
C ILE A 100 -3.89 4.84 5.29
N MET A 101 -4.19 4.61 4.03
CA MET A 101 -5.44 3.99 3.59
C MET A 101 -5.31 2.48 3.80
N VAL A 102 -6.24 1.90 4.54
CA VAL A 102 -6.36 0.47 4.78
C VAL A 102 -7.61 -0.03 4.07
N VAL A 103 -7.42 -1.00 3.18
CA VAL A 103 -8.52 -1.69 2.50
C VAL A 103 -8.54 -3.14 2.96
N GLY A 104 -9.69 -3.60 3.43
CA GLY A 104 -9.98 -5.00 3.73
C GLY A 104 -11.12 -5.53 2.87
N ALA A 105 -11.21 -6.85 2.76
CA ALA A 105 -12.37 -7.53 2.21
C ALA A 105 -12.90 -8.55 3.21
N HIS A 106 -14.21 -8.70 3.23
CA HIS A 106 -14.92 -9.64 4.10
C HIS A 106 -15.89 -10.45 3.25
N PHE A 107 -15.82 -11.76 3.37
CA PHE A 107 -16.77 -12.68 2.74
C PHE A 107 -17.95 -12.93 3.66
N PHE A 108 -19.16 -12.86 3.12
CA PHE A 108 -20.36 -13.17 3.89
C PHE A 108 -20.36 -14.62 4.35
N GLY A 109 -20.56 -14.81 5.66
CA GLY A 109 -20.54 -16.13 6.29
C GLY A 109 -19.17 -16.58 6.79
N GLU A 110 -18.15 -15.72 6.70
CA GLU A 110 -16.85 -15.93 7.36
C GLU A 110 -16.64 -14.88 8.46
N ASP A 111 -15.90 -15.21 9.53
CA ASP A 111 -15.56 -14.25 10.60
C ASP A 111 -14.22 -13.51 10.34
N HIS A 112 -13.70 -13.60 9.12
CA HIS A 112 -12.37 -13.09 8.78
C HIS A 112 -12.44 -11.84 7.89
N VAL A 113 -11.44 -10.97 8.06
CA VAL A 113 -11.18 -9.82 7.19
C VAL A 113 -9.82 -10.02 6.55
N TYR A 114 -9.79 -9.95 5.23
CA TYR A 114 -8.64 -10.16 4.38
C TYR A 114 -8.09 -8.80 3.95
N PRO A 115 -6.88 -8.40 4.40
CA PRO A 115 -6.41 -7.06 4.15
C PRO A 115 -5.79 -6.95 2.75
N LEU A 116 -6.34 -6.07 1.92
CA LEU A 116 -6.06 -5.95 0.49
C LEU A 116 -5.06 -4.85 0.15
N LEU A 117 -5.05 -3.75 0.89
CA LEU A 117 -4.20 -2.63 0.53
C LEU A 117 -3.84 -1.79 1.74
N THR A 118 -2.60 -1.34 1.76
CA THR A 118 -2.07 -0.33 2.67
C THR A 118 -1.26 0.66 1.83
N GLY A 119 -1.61 1.94 1.83
CA GLY A 119 -0.96 2.95 0.99
C GLY A 119 -1.05 4.37 1.54
#